data_AF-A0A2D7PP13-F1
#
_entry.id   AF-A0A2D7PP13-F1
#
_cell.length_a   1.000
_cell.length_b   1.000
_cell.length_c   1.000
_cell.angle_alpha   90.00
_cell.angle_beta   90.00
_cell.angle_gamma   90.00
#
_symmetry.space_group_name_H-M   'P 1'
#
loop_
_entity.id
_entity.type
_entity.pdbx_description
1 polymer ?
#
loop_
_entity_poly.entity_id
_entity_poly.type
_entity_poly.pdbx_seq_one_letter_code
_entity_poly.pdbx_strand_id
1 'polypeptide(L)'
;MLLPRFYINRIFALTSVLKFDFHHNTYNMKTLGLDPGSVNLGYCIVQDGYILRAGVATLDRKAPFFSELKHFARYLKKYGPFDAVLIERQMKSKFKICQTHLLHLFAPNSIIIAPQTIKRYFGYSGMKCYKQRKLKGIELMKNLCRENKQMKIFEACVRGRNKIDDVADAFLIAYYGFAEFETLKFNNDADEKDWSKKRKLFEV
;
A
#
# COMPACT_ATOMS: atom_id res chain seq x y z
N MET A 1 16.16 -23.65 -15.43
CA MET A 1 15.13 -23.36 -14.40
C MET A 1 14.55 -21.99 -14.71
N LEU A 2 13.49 -21.96 -15.50
CA LEU A 2 12.89 -20.77 -16.11
C LEU A 2 11.76 -20.24 -15.22
N LEU A 3 11.86 -18.99 -14.76
CA LEU A 3 10.74 -18.29 -14.12
C LEU A 3 9.66 -17.99 -15.18
N PRO A 4 8.38 -18.25 -14.92
CA PRO A 4 7.32 -17.96 -15.87
C PRO A 4 7.14 -16.45 -16.01
N ARG A 5 7.36 -15.96 -17.25
CA ARG A 5 6.95 -14.65 -17.74
C ARG A 5 5.42 -14.59 -17.74
N PHE A 6 4.80 -13.94 -16.76
CA PHE A 6 3.40 -13.56 -16.85
C PHE A 6 3.26 -12.11 -17.36
N TYR A 7 2.80 -12.05 -18.61
CA TYR A 7 2.09 -10.98 -19.32
C TYR A 7 2.22 -9.55 -18.80
N ILE A 8 3.13 -8.83 -19.45
CA ILE A 8 3.01 -7.40 -19.71
C ILE A 8 1.91 -7.23 -20.77
N ASN A 9 0.75 -6.71 -20.38
CA ASN A 9 -0.12 -5.95 -21.28
C ASN A 9 -0.72 -4.79 -20.49
N ARG A 10 -0.10 -3.62 -20.67
CA ARG A 10 -0.69 -2.31 -20.35
C ARG A 10 -1.58 -1.88 -21.52
N ILE A 11 -2.45 -0.91 -21.20
CA ILE A 11 -3.12 0.06 -22.08
C ILE A 11 -4.63 -0.24 -22.21
N PHE A 12 -5.41 0.31 -21.28
CA PHE A 12 -6.46 1.24 -21.66
C PHE A 12 -6.35 2.52 -20.81
N ALA A 13 -6.30 3.64 -21.54
CA ALA A 13 -6.32 5.01 -21.06
C ALA A 13 -7.61 5.27 -20.25
N LEU A 14 -7.54 5.95 -19.10
CA LEU A 14 -7.68 7.42 -19.00
C LEU A 14 -8.91 7.96 -19.77
N THR A 15 -10.12 7.75 -19.25
CA THR A 15 -11.30 8.66 -19.42
C THR A 15 -12.52 8.29 -18.58
N SER A 16 -12.38 7.54 -17.48
CA SER A 16 -13.39 7.51 -16.44
C SER A 16 -12.70 7.78 -15.11
N VAL A 17 -13.18 8.79 -14.40
CA VAL A 17 -13.04 8.89 -12.95
C VAL A 17 -13.29 7.48 -12.42
N LEU A 18 -12.31 6.90 -11.74
CA LEU A 18 -12.31 5.54 -11.23
C LEU A 18 -13.49 5.37 -10.25
N LYS A 19 -14.69 5.14 -10.78
CA LYS A 19 -15.79 4.55 -10.04
C LYS A 19 -15.42 3.08 -9.87
N PHE A 20 -14.63 2.80 -8.84
CA PHE A 20 -14.59 1.46 -8.29
C PHE A 20 -15.90 1.29 -7.51
N ASP A 21 -16.89 0.66 -8.14
CA ASP A 21 -18.03 0.11 -7.42
C ASP A 21 -17.51 -1.07 -6.60
N PHE A 22 -17.03 -0.77 -5.39
CA PHE A 22 -16.67 -1.78 -4.41
C PHE A 22 -17.97 -2.47 -3.97
N HIS A 23 -18.28 -3.60 -4.60
CA HIS A 23 -19.17 -4.57 -3.99
C HIS A 23 -18.60 -4.91 -2.61
N HIS A 24 -19.40 -4.74 -1.55
CA HIS A 24 -19.06 -5.19 -0.20
C HIS A 24 -18.84 -6.71 -0.22
N ASN A 25 -17.63 -7.10 -0.60
CA ASN A 25 -17.15 -8.45 -0.48
C ASN A 25 -16.78 -8.67 0.99
N THR A 26 -17.15 -9.82 1.53
CA THR A 26 -17.05 -10.24 2.94
C THR A 26 -15.62 -10.39 3.48
N TYR A 27 -14.62 -9.84 2.80
CA TYR A 27 -13.22 -9.96 3.19
C TYR A 27 -12.81 -8.74 4.03
N ASN A 28 -12.26 -8.98 5.21
CA ASN A 28 -11.68 -7.96 6.08
C ASN A 28 -10.18 -7.80 5.75
N MET A 29 -9.90 -7.38 4.52
CA MET A 29 -8.55 -7.34 3.96
C MET A 29 -7.83 -6.08 4.45
N LYS A 30 -6.67 -6.28 5.07
CA LYS A 30 -5.85 -5.19 5.63
C LYS A 30 -4.47 -5.14 4.98
N THR A 31 -4.18 -4.01 4.35
CA THR A 31 -2.84 -3.72 3.81
C THR A 31 -2.17 -2.59 4.58
N LEU A 32 -0.88 -2.73 4.80
CA LEU A 32 -0.02 -1.72 5.41
C LEU A 32 0.99 -1.24 4.38
N GLY A 33 0.97 0.05 4.05
CA GLY A 33 1.98 0.72 3.25
C GLY A 33 2.99 1.45 4.14
N LEU A 34 4.28 1.29 3.84
CA LEU A 34 5.39 1.92 4.56
C LEU A 34 6.30 2.69 3.59
N ASP A 35 6.53 3.95 3.89
CA ASP A 35 7.53 4.82 3.23
C ASP A 35 8.69 5.12 4.22
N PRO A 36 9.77 4.30 4.20
CA PRO A 36 10.84 4.40 5.17
C PRO A 36 11.88 5.49 4.83
N GLY A 37 11.97 6.51 5.68
CA GLY A 37 13.11 7.44 5.74
C GLY A 37 14.13 7.08 6.83
N SER A 38 15.18 7.90 6.99
CA SER A 38 16.16 7.75 8.09
C SER A 38 15.69 8.27 9.44
N VAL A 39 14.62 9.07 9.46
CA VAL A 39 14.11 9.74 10.66
C VAL A 39 12.59 9.68 10.69
N ASN A 40 11.96 9.89 9.54
CA ASN A 40 10.51 9.83 9.41
C ASN A 40 10.12 8.54 8.70
N LEU A 41 9.10 7.88 9.22
CA LEU A 41 8.51 6.67 8.64
C LEU A 41 7.04 6.97 8.35
N GLY A 42 6.72 7.18 7.07
CA GLY A 42 5.34 7.28 6.62
C GLY A 42 4.67 5.92 6.71
N TYR A 43 3.42 5.88 7.20
CA TYR A 43 2.62 4.66 7.20
C TYR A 43 1.15 4.94 6.88
N CYS A 44 0.52 3.96 6.25
CA CYS A 44 -0.92 3.94 6.05
C CYS A 44 -1.44 2.51 6.11
N ILE A 45 -2.56 2.32 6.83
CA ILE A 45 -3.30 1.08 6.93
C ILE A 45 -4.61 1.28 6.17
N VAL A 46 -4.82 0.47 5.14
CA VAL A 46 -6.06 0.39 4.39
C VAL A 46 -6.77 -0.90 4.77
N GLN A 47 -8.06 -0.81 5.06
CA GLN A 47 -8.94 -1.93 5.30
C GLN A 47 -10.13 -1.79 4.34
N ASP A 48 -10.33 -2.79 3.48
CA ASP A 48 -11.50 -2.87 2.59
C ASP A 48 -11.69 -1.61 1.72
N GLY A 49 -10.57 -1.04 1.24
CA GLY A 49 -10.55 0.20 0.45
C GLY A 49 -10.63 1.49 1.27
N TYR A 50 -10.85 1.41 2.58
CA TYR A 50 -10.93 2.55 3.49
C TYR A 50 -9.65 2.74 4.29
N ILE A 51 -9.25 3.99 4.50
CA ILE A 51 -8.14 4.30 5.41
C ILE A 51 -8.58 4.00 6.85
N LEU A 52 -7.93 3.04 7.51
CA LEU A 52 -8.13 2.75 8.93
C LEU A 52 -7.26 3.67 9.80
N ARG A 53 -5.98 3.81 9.43
CA ARG A 53 -5.03 4.69 10.14
C ARG A 53 -3.91 5.15 9.22
N ALA A 54 -3.46 6.38 9.37
CA ALA A 54 -2.31 6.90 8.63
C ALA A 54 -1.52 7.90 9.48
N GLY A 55 -0.24 8.07 9.18
CA GLY A 55 0.59 9.05 9.86
C GLY A 55 2.07 8.95 9.52
N VAL A 56 2.86 9.70 10.28
CA VAL A 56 4.32 9.67 10.23
C VAL A 56 4.83 9.39 11.64
N ALA A 57 5.70 8.39 11.79
CA ALA A 57 6.46 8.19 13.01
C ALA A 57 7.84 8.86 12.87
N THR A 58 8.23 9.64 13.88
CA THR A 58 9.57 10.24 13.96
C THR A 58 10.41 9.39 14.90
N LEU A 59 11.52 8.84 14.41
CA LEU A 59 12.45 8.05 15.21
C LEU A 59 13.32 8.95 16.09
N ASP A 60 13.53 8.56 17.35
CA ASP A 60 14.50 9.23 18.20
C ASP A 60 15.93 8.91 17.73
N ARG A 61 16.69 9.96 17.39
CA ARG A 61 18.08 9.83 16.95
C ARG A 61 19.05 9.47 18.08
N LYS A 62 18.64 9.63 19.34
CA LYS A 62 19.45 9.28 20.51
C LYS A 62 19.31 7.81 20.89
N ALA A 63 18.22 7.16 20.47
CA ALA A 63 17.98 5.74 20.74
C ALA A 63 18.64 4.84 19.67
N PRO A 64 18.97 3.58 20.00
CA PRO A 64 19.44 2.62 19.01
C PRO A 64 18.41 2.43 17.89
N PHE A 65 18.82 2.67 16.65
CA PHE A 65 17.93 2.70 15.47
C PHE A 65 17.02 1.48 15.36
N PHE A 66 17.55 0.26 15.57
CA PHE A 66 16.75 -0.96 15.49
C PHE A 66 15.71 -1.10 16.62
N SER A 67 15.99 -0.53 17.80
CA SER A 67 15.02 -0.50 18.91
C SER A 67 13.81 0.36 18.55
N GLU A 68 14.05 1.51 17.92
CA GLU A 68 12.99 2.40 17.45
C GLU A 68 12.14 1.74 16.35
N LEU A 69 12.76 1.04 15.40
CA LEU A 69 12.02 0.26 14.41
C LEU A 69 11.18 -0.86 15.03
N LYS A 70 11.67 -1.53 16.08
CA LYS A 70 10.91 -2.53 16.83
C LYS A 70 9.70 -1.90 17.53
N HIS A 71 9.86 -0.74 18.17
CA HIS A 71 8.75 -0.03 18.81
C HIS A 71 7.69 0.38 17.79
N PHE A 72 8.11 0.96 16.67
CA PHE A 72 7.24 1.30 15.57
C PHE A 72 6.47 0.09 15.03
N ALA A 73 7.17 -1.02 14.76
CA ALA A 73 6.53 -2.25 14.27
C ALA A 73 5.54 -2.84 15.29
N ARG A 74 5.90 -2.88 16.58
CA ARG A 74 4.99 -3.35 17.65
C ARG A 74 3.71 -2.51 17.74
N TYR A 75 3.84 -1.19 17.60
CA TYR A 75 2.69 -0.29 17.58
C TYR A 75 1.77 -0.59 16.40
N LEU A 76 2.32 -0.74 15.19
CA LEU A 76 1.52 -1.03 13.99
C LEU A 76 0.87 -2.42 14.03
N LYS A 77 1.57 -3.43 14.57
CA LYS A 77 1.03 -4.80 14.69
C LYS A 77 -0.25 -4.88 15.54
N LYS A 78 -0.56 -3.90 16.38
CA LYS A 78 -1.83 -3.81 17.12
C LYS A 78 -3.06 -3.67 16.20
N TYR A 79 -2.85 -3.24 14.95
CA TYR A 79 -3.92 -3.07 13.94
C TYR A 79 -4.07 -4.27 13.00
N GLY A 80 -3.14 -5.23 13.09
CA GLY A 80 -3.14 -6.44 12.28
C GLY A 80 -4.17 -7.50 12.74
N PRO A 81 -4.09 -8.72 12.19
CA PRO A 81 -3.12 -9.16 11.17
C PRO A 81 -3.26 -8.38 9.85
N PHE A 82 -2.16 -8.28 9.10
CA PHE A 82 -2.15 -7.66 7.77
C PHE A 82 -2.03 -8.74 6.72
N ASP A 83 -2.86 -8.72 5.67
CA ASP A 83 -2.73 -9.59 4.51
C ASP A 83 -1.44 -9.27 3.73
N ALA A 84 -1.07 -7.98 3.66
CA ALA A 84 0.12 -7.52 2.98
C ALA A 84 0.75 -6.30 3.67
N VAL A 85 2.08 -6.28 3.73
CA VAL A 85 2.87 -5.14 4.18
C VAL A 85 3.82 -4.70 3.05
N LEU A 86 3.51 -3.59 2.39
CA LEU A 86 4.28 -3.09 1.26
C LEU A 86 5.25 -2.02 1.74
N ILE A 87 6.54 -2.21 1.45
CA ILE A 87 7.62 -1.33 1.90
C ILE A 87 8.28 -0.69 0.68
N GLU A 88 8.35 0.64 0.62
CA GLU A 88 9.00 1.31 -0.50
C GLU A 88 10.48 0.91 -0.60
N ARG A 89 10.92 0.57 -1.81
CA ARG A 89 12.31 0.27 -2.12
C ARG A 89 13.16 1.53 -2.06
N GLN A 90 14.11 1.52 -1.15
CA GLN A 90 15.06 2.59 -0.94
C GLN A 90 16.34 2.42 -1.77
N MET A 91 16.76 3.51 -2.42
CA MET A 91 17.95 3.50 -3.28
C MET A 91 19.26 3.67 -2.50
N LYS A 92 19.27 4.52 -1.46
CA LYS A 92 20.49 4.84 -0.70
C LYS A 92 20.76 3.77 0.36
N SER A 93 22.01 3.34 0.51
CA SER A 93 22.42 2.25 1.41
C SER A 93 21.95 2.44 2.85
N LYS A 94 22.06 3.66 3.39
CA LYS A 94 21.59 3.98 4.75
C LYS A 94 20.08 3.74 4.97
N PHE A 95 19.27 3.88 3.92
CA PHE A 95 17.83 3.65 3.98
C PHE A 95 17.47 2.18 3.72
N LYS A 96 18.31 1.44 2.97
CA LYS A 96 18.14 -0.01 2.77
C LYS A 96 18.20 -0.79 4.09
N ILE A 97 18.97 -0.32 5.07
CA ILE A 97 19.01 -0.91 6.41
C ILE A 97 17.62 -0.84 7.07
N CYS A 98 16.98 0.34 7.02
CA CYS A 98 15.61 0.53 7.52
C CYS A 98 14.63 -0.43 6.85
N GLN A 99 14.62 -0.42 5.51
CA GLN A 99 13.78 -1.28 4.68
C GLN A 99 13.96 -2.78 5.02
N THR A 100 15.20 -3.24 5.19
CA THR A 100 15.53 -4.64 5.47
C THR A 100 15.05 -5.06 6.85
N HIS A 101 15.23 -4.21 7.88
CA HIS A 101 14.71 -4.49 9.20
C HIS A 101 13.18 -4.51 9.22
N LEU A 102 12.51 -3.57 8.54
CA LEU A 102 11.06 -3.57 8.44
C LEU A 102 10.54 -4.82 7.73
N LEU A 103 11.19 -5.27 6.66
CA LEU A 103 10.86 -6.54 5.99
C LEU A 103 10.89 -7.70 7.00
N HIS A 104 11.96 -7.86 7.76
CA HIS A 104 12.02 -8.94 8.76
C HIS A 104 11.01 -8.79 9.90
N LEU A 105 10.75 -7.56 10.34
CA LEU A 105 9.78 -7.30 11.41
C LEU A 105 8.34 -7.61 11.00
N PHE A 106 8.00 -7.55 9.71
CA PHE A 106 6.66 -7.78 9.18
C PHE A 106 6.52 -9.07 8.34
N ALA A 107 7.56 -9.91 8.31
CA ALA A 107 7.51 -11.22 7.68
C ALA A 107 6.40 -12.12 8.29
N PRO A 108 5.81 -13.04 7.52
CA PRO A 108 6.11 -13.33 6.10
C PRO A 108 5.37 -12.43 5.10
N ASN A 109 4.43 -11.61 5.57
CA ASN A 109 3.48 -10.90 4.69
C ASN A 109 4.04 -9.60 4.10
N SER A 110 5.34 -9.35 4.27
CA SER A 110 5.99 -8.11 3.83
C SER A 110 6.70 -8.25 2.49
N ILE A 111 6.57 -7.25 1.62
CA ILE A 111 7.21 -7.19 0.30
C ILE A 111 7.85 -5.82 0.06
N ILE A 112 8.96 -5.80 -0.68
CA ILE A 112 9.63 -4.56 -1.09
C ILE A 112 9.13 -4.16 -2.48
N ILE A 113 8.52 -2.98 -2.57
CA ILE A 113 7.94 -2.48 -3.82
C ILE A 113 8.76 -1.34 -4.44
N ALA A 114 8.94 -1.37 -5.76
CA ALA A 114 9.62 -0.30 -6.47
C ALA A 114 8.71 0.95 -6.53
N PRO A 115 9.24 2.17 -6.25
CA PRO A 115 8.48 3.42 -6.40
C PRO A 115 7.87 3.60 -7.80
N GLN A 116 8.56 3.06 -8.82
CA GLN A 116 8.10 3.13 -10.20
C GLN A 116 6.83 2.32 -10.44
N THR A 117 6.60 1.24 -9.70
CA THR A 117 5.35 0.46 -9.78
C THR A 117 4.17 1.31 -9.36
N ILE A 118 4.26 1.95 -8.19
CA ILE A 118 3.24 2.85 -7.66
C ILE A 118 2.95 4.01 -8.63
N LYS A 119 4.00 4.69 -9.09
CA LYS A 119 3.89 5.81 -10.05
C LYS A 119 3.21 5.41 -11.35
N ARG A 120 3.48 4.20 -11.83
CA ARG A 120 2.92 3.66 -13.07
C ARG A 120 1.46 3.26 -12.91
N TYR A 121 1.09 2.72 -11.75
CA TYR A 121 -0.27 2.35 -11.40
C TYR A 121 -1.19 3.58 -11.35
N PHE A 122 -0.78 4.61 -10.61
CA PHE A 122 -1.53 5.86 -10.45
C PHE A 122 -1.32 6.89 -11.58
N GLY A 123 -0.67 6.50 -12.68
CA GLY A 123 -0.58 7.35 -13.88
C GLY A 123 0.30 8.60 -13.79
N TYR A 124 1.19 8.72 -12.79
CA TYR A 124 2.07 9.90 -12.63
C TYR A 124 3.56 9.61 -12.88
N SER A 125 3.89 8.47 -13.49
CA SER A 125 5.27 8.08 -13.82
C SER A 125 5.99 8.99 -14.82
N GLY A 126 5.25 9.72 -15.66
CA GLY A 126 5.82 10.64 -16.66
C GLY A 126 6.26 11.99 -16.10
N MET A 127 5.87 12.31 -14.85
CA MET A 127 6.21 13.60 -14.24
C MET A 127 7.69 13.67 -13.87
N LYS A 128 8.41 14.64 -14.44
CA LYS A 128 9.85 14.85 -14.18
C LYS A 128 10.12 15.56 -12.86
N CYS A 129 9.29 16.54 -12.49
CA CYS A 129 9.49 17.35 -11.29
C CYS A 129 9.10 16.59 -10.01
N TYR A 130 10.03 16.47 -9.07
CA TYR A 130 9.81 15.81 -7.78
C TYR A 130 8.70 16.48 -6.95
N LYS A 131 8.71 17.82 -6.86
CA LYS A 131 7.70 18.58 -6.13
C LYS A 131 6.29 18.35 -6.69
N GLN A 132 6.14 18.33 -8.02
CA GLN A 132 4.86 18.06 -8.66
C GLN A 132 4.36 16.63 -8.39
N ARG A 133 5.26 15.63 -8.34
CA ARG A 133 4.87 14.25 -7.99
C ARG A 133 4.32 14.16 -6.57
N LYS A 134 4.96 14.80 -5.60
CA LYS A 134 4.46 14.83 -4.22
C LYS A 134 3.09 15.51 -4.13
N LEU A 135 2.91 16.64 -4.81
CA LEU A 135 1.59 17.30 -4.89
C LEU A 135 0.54 16.40 -5.54
N LYS A 136 0.89 15.67 -6.61
CA LYS A 136 -0.04 14.74 -7.25
C LYS A 136 -0.45 13.60 -6.32
N GLY A 137 0.47 13.06 -5.53
CA GLY A 137 0.15 12.03 -4.55
C GLY A 137 -0.84 12.52 -3.47
N ILE A 138 -0.64 13.75 -2.97
CA ILE A 138 -1.56 14.38 -2.03
C ILE A 138 -2.94 14.60 -2.67
N GLU A 139 -2.99 15.04 -3.92
CA GLU A 139 -4.24 15.23 -4.67
C GLU A 139 -5.00 13.90 -4.83
N LEU A 140 -4.31 12.82 -5.18
CA LEU A 140 -4.89 11.47 -5.30
C LEU A 140 -5.47 11.01 -3.97
N MET A 141 -4.72 11.13 -2.88
CA MET A 141 -5.20 10.80 -1.53
C MET A 141 -6.45 11.63 -1.15
N LYS A 142 -6.45 12.93 -1.46
CA LYS A 142 -7.59 13.83 -1.19
C LYS A 142 -8.84 13.40 -1.95
N ASN A 143 -8.71 13.07 -3.23
CA ASN A 143 -9.84 12.67 -4.06
C ASN A 143 -10.44 11.34 -3.59
N LEU A 144 -9.61 10.34 -3.29
CA LEU A 144 -10.08 9.07 -2.73
C LEU A 144 -10.74 9.25 -1.36
N CYS A 145 -10.18 10.09 -0.48
CA CYS A 145 -10.83 10.45 0.77
C CYS A 145 -12.19 11.13 0.55
N ARG A 146 -12.34 11.93 -0.50
CA ARG A 146 -13.62 12.57 -0.83
C ARG A 146 -14.65 11.54 -1.30
N GLU A 147 -14.26 10.67 -2.21
CA GLU A 147 -15.10 9.60 -2.77
C GLU A 147 -15.58 8.64 -1.66
N ASN A 148 -14.67 8.25 -0.76
CA ASN A 148 -14.96 7.33 0.35
C ASN A 148 -15.53 8.01 1.60
N LYS A 149 -15.88 9.31 1.55
CA LYS A 149 -16.39 10.09 2.70
C LYS A 149 -15.44 10.12 3.92
N GLN A 150 -14.12 10.00 3.70
CA GLN A 150 -13.07 9.98 4.72
C GLN A 150 -12.29 11.31 4.83
N MET A 151 -12.88 12.43 4.40
CA MET A 151 -12.21 13.74 4.43
C MET A 151 -11.70 14.16 5.83
N LYS A 152 -12.36 13.72 6.91
CA LYS A 152 -11.89 13.96 8.28
C LYS A 152 -10.50 13.36 8.55
N ILE A 153 -10.18 12.20 7.97
CA ILE A 153 -8.86 11.56 8.09
C ILE A 153 -7.82 12.38 7.34
N PHE A 154 -8.14 12.80 6.11
CA PHE A 154 -7.27 13.67 5.33
C PHE A 154 -6.97 14.98 6.07
N GLU A 155 -8.00 15.64 6.60
CA GLU A 155 -7.84 16.86 7.39
C GLU A 155 -6.99 16.65 8.65
N ALA A 156 -7.16 15.53 9.36
CA ALA A 156 -6.33 15.19 10.51
C ALA A 156 -4.85 15.01 10.13
N CYS A 157 -4.58 14.40 8.96
CA CYS A 157 -3.23 14.26 8.43
C CYS A 157 -2.61 15.62 8.06
N VAL A 158 -3.42 16.54 7.51
CA VAL A 158 -2.99 17.90 7.10
C VAL A 158 -2.80 18.85 8.28
N ARG A 159 -3.66 18.80 9.30
CA ARG A 159 -3.62 19.72 10.46
C ARG A 159 -2.44 19.45 11.38
N GLY A 160 -1.87 18.24 11.38
CA GLY A 160 -0.63 17.96 12.09
C GLY A 160 0.53 18.75 11.49
N ARG A 161 1.64 18.92 12.23
CA ARG A 161 2.94 19.33 11.65
C ARG A 161 3.54 18.25 10.72
N ASN A 162 2.69 17.40 10.17
CA ASN A 162 3.04 16.17 9.50
C ASN A 162 3.41 16.49 8.06
N LYS A 163 4.44 15.79 7.61
CA LYS A 163 4.84 15.72 6.22
C LYS A 163 3.75 14.95 5.47
N ILE A 164 2.70 15.66 5.08
CA ILE A 164 1.55 15.10 4.37
C ILE A 164 1.98 14.36 3.09
N ASP A 165 3.11 14.75 2.51
CA ASP A 165 3.74 14.08 1.39
C ASP A 165 4.32 12.70 1.72
N ASP A 166 4.78 12.46 2.96
CA ASP A 166 5.20 11.13 3.43
C ASP A 166 3.96 10.24 3.72
N VAL A 167 2.88 10.84 4.25
CA VAL A 167 1.60 10.14 4.48
C VAL A 167 0.96 9.73 3.15
N ALA A 168 0.95 10.63 2.17
CA ALA A 168 0.38 10.38 0.85
C ALA A 168 1.14 9.26 0.12
N ASP A 169 2.47 9.23 0.19
CA ASP A 169 3.25 8.16 -0.44
C ASP A 169 2.95 6.80 0.23
N ALA A 170 2.90 6.74 1.56
CA ALA A 170 2.51 5.53 2.28
C ALA A 170 1.08 5.07 1.96
N PHE A 171 0.14 6.02 1.80
CA PHE A 171 -1.23 5.74 1.38
C PHE A 171 -1.28 5.10 -0.01
N LEU A 172 -0.61 5.68 -1.00
CA LEU A 172 -0.59 5.13 -2.36
C LEU A 172 0.02 3.73 -2.40
N ILE A 173 1.05 3.48 -1.59
CA ILE A 173 1.63 2.15 -1.43
C ILE A 173 0.61 1.15 -0.85
N ALA A 174 -0.08 1.52 0.23
CA ALA A 174 -1.08 0.66 0.87
C ALA A 174 -2.25 0.36 -0.07
N TYR A 175 -2.74 1.39 -0.77
CA TYR A 175 -3.88 1.30 -1.67
C TYR A 175 -3.58 0.49 -2.93
N TYR A 176 -2.36 0.61 -3.49
CA TYR A 176 -1.89 -0.29 -4.54
C TYR A 176 -1.90 -1.74 -4.07
N GLY A 177 -1.36 -2.00 -2.87
CA GLY A 177 -1.40 -3.33 -2.28
C GLY A 177 -2.82 -3.87 -2.14
N PHE A 178 -3.74 -3.04 -1.66
CA PHE A 178 -5.15 -3.43 -1.51
C PHE A 178 -5.73 -3.85 -2.87
N ALA A 179 -5.61 -3.00 -3.91
CA ALA A 179 -6.21 -3.27 -5.22
C ALA A 179 -5.63 -4.51 -5.93
N GLU A 180 -4.32 -4.75 -5.81
CA GLU A 180 -3.69 -5.91 -6.46
C GLU A 180 -4.03 -7.23 -5.75
N PHE A 181 -4.07 -7.23 -4.42
CA PHE A 181 -4.46 -8.43 -3.67
C PHE A 181 -5.95 -8.75 -3.84
N GLU A 182 -6.81 -7.74 -3.95
CA GLU A 182 -8.21 -7.93 -4.29
C GLU A 182 -8.37 -8.60 -5.67
N THR A 183 -7.62 -8.11 -6.66
CA THR A 183 -7.61 -8.68 -8.01
C THR A 183 -7.14 -10.13 -8.03
N LEU A 184 -6.06 -10.45 -7.29
CA LEU A 184 -5.56 -11.83 -7.19
C LEU A 184 -6.56 -12.78 -6.53
N LYS A 185 -7.22 -12.34 -5.44
CA LYS A 185 -8.25 -13.15 -4.77
C LYS A 185 -9.46 -13.36 -5.68
N PHE A 186 -9.92 -12.32 -6.37
CA PHE A 186 -11.02 -12.43 -7.33
C PHE A 186 -10.72 -13.43 -8.45
N ASN A 187 -9.51 -13.40 -9.01
CA ASN A 187 -9.10 -14.34 -10.05
C ASN A 187 -9.03 -15.78 -9.52
N ASN A 188 -8.49 -16.01 -8.32
CA ASN A 188 -8.47 -17.34 -7.71
C ASN A 188 -9.90 -17.87 -7.43
N ASP A 189 -10.79 -17.03 -6.90
CA ASP A 189 -12.19 -17.40 -6.66
C ASP A 189 -12.93 -17.72 -7.98
N ALA A 190 -12.61 -17.00 -9.05
CA ALA A 190 -13.15 -17.24 -10.39
C ALA A 190 -12.64 -18.57 -10.97
N ASP A 191 -11.34 -18.84 -10.83
CA ASP A 191 -10.70 -20.08 -11.30
C ASP A 191 -11.21 -21.30 -10.52
N GLU A 192 -11.39 -21.21 -9.19
CA GLU A 192 -11.99 -22.30 -8.39
C GLU A 192 -13.46 -22.56 -8.76
N LYS A 193 -14.23 -21.52 -9.06
CA LYS A 193 -15.62 -21.65 -9.52
C LYS A 193 -15.71 -22.25 -10.93
N ASP A 194 -14.78 -21.94 -11.82
CA ASP A 194 -14.69 -22.56 -13.14
C ASP A 194 -14.22 -24.02 -13.04
N TRP A 195 -13.25 -24.30 -12.17
CA TRP A 195 -12.78 -25.66 -11.89
C TRP A 195 -13.88 -26.56 -11.33
N SER A 196 -14.65 -26.07 -10.35
CA SER A 196 -15.77 -26.81 -9.74
C SER A 196 -16.95 -26.99 -10.69
N LYS A 197 -17.24 -26.04 -11.58
CA LYS A 197 -18.30 -26.20 -12.60
C LYS A 197 -17.93 -27.21 -13.69
N LYS A 198 -16.65 -27.32 -14.05
CA LYS A 198 -16.17 -28.26 -15.09
C LYS A 198 -16.15 -29.72 -14.66
N ARG A 199 -16.32 -30.02 -13.38
CA ARG A 199 -16.52 -31.38 -12.89
C ARG A 199 -17.84 -31.43 -12.14
N LYS A 200 -18.83 -32.13 -12.70
CA LYS A 200 -19.96 -32.65 -11.90
C LYS A 200 -19.35 -33.58 -10.85
N LEU A 201 -19.06 -33.04 -9.68
CA LEU A 201 -18.78 -33.85 -8.50
C LEU A 201 -20.06 -34.63 -8.24
N PHE A 202 -19.99 -35.94 -8.50
CA PHE A 202 -20.94 -36.86 -7.92
C PHE A 202 -20.58 -36.90 -6.43
N GLU A 203 -21.34 -36.15 -5.63
CA GLU A 203 -21.39 -36.42 -4.20
C GLU A 203 -21.94 -37.84 -4.03
N VAL A 204 -21.22 -38.66 -3.26
CA VAL A 204 -21.64 -39.98 -2.81
C VAL A 204 -22.26 -39.83 -1.43
#